data_AF-A0A1C0B9K4-F1
#
_entry.id   AF-A0A1C0B9K4-F1
#
_cell.length_a   1.000
_cell.length_b   1.000
_cell.length_c   1.000
_cell.angle_alpha   90.00
_cell.angle_beta   90.00
_cell.angle_gamma   90.00
#
_symmetry.space_group_name_H-M   'P 1'
#
loop_
_entity.id
_entity.type
_entity.pdbx_description
1 polymer ?
#
loop_
_entity_poly.entity_id
_entity_poly.type
_entity_poly.pdbx_seq_one_letter_code
_entity_poly.pdbx_strand_id
1 'polypeptide(L)'
;MIIAIKRKRKTKLLIKKIIFFALFFAIIFIGYSSYEKFNLKQEQIRVEAELEIERNLEKKQLEKEQLEIHTIILAETQRVVELIDQKNVEDIRIFKNKVVYILKPNTNISAIEIRYGAHALVKRSFKEIVVVVDLENILKGKLE
;
A
#
# COMPACT_ATOMS: atom_id res chain seq x y z
N MET A 1 32.58 -86.82 16.21
CA MET A 1 32.77 -85.80 17.28
C MET A 1 31.61 -84.82 17.19
N ILE A 2 30.67 -84.86 18.15
CA ILE A 2 29.53 -83.93 18.16
C ILE A 2 29.94 -82.73 19.01
N ILE A 3 30.20 -81.59 18.37
CA ILE A 3 30.57 -80.35 19.05
C ILE A 3 29.27 -79.58 19.35
N ALA A 4 28.85 -79.60 20.61
CA ALA A 4 27.72 -78.79 21.06
C ALA A 4 28.16 -77.34 21.31
N ILE A 5 27.82 -76.44 20.40
CA ILE A 5 28.11 -75.00 20.55
C ILE A 5 27.05 -74.37 21.48
N LYS A 6 27.49 -73.92 22.65
CA LYS A 6 26.64 -73.30 23.70
C LYS A 6 26.08 -71.95 23.22
N ARG A 7 24.80 -71.90 22.83
CA ARG A 7 24.11 -70.65 22.42
C ARG A 7 24.06 -69.64 23.58
N LYS A 8 24.73 -68.49 23.46
CA LYS A 8 24.66 -67.37 24.42
C LYS A 8 23.28 -66.68 24.36
N ARG A 9 22.26 -67.21 25.03
CA ARG A 9 20.91 -66.60 25.13
C ARG A 9 20.91 -65.18 25.73
N LYS A 10 21.84 -64.88 26.65
CA LYS A 10 21.90 -63.58 27.36
C LYS A 10 22.27 -62.40 26.46
N THR A 11 23.15 -62.58 25.47
CA THR A 11 23.54 -61.51 24.53
C THR A 11 22.39 -61.15 23.59
N LYS A 12 21.59 -62.14 23.16
CA LYS A 12 20.41 -61.91 22.31
C LYS A 12 19.31 -61.09 23.01
N LEU A 13 19.18 -61.24 24.32
CA LEU A 13 18.26 -60.45 25.16
C LEU A 13 18.74 -59.00 25.36
N LEU A 14 20.05 -58.80 25.55
CA LEU A 14 20.66 -57.47 25.65
C LEU A 14 20.51 -56.67 24.36
N ILE A 15 20.77 -57.28 23.20
CA ILE A 15 20.62 -56.63 21.89
C ILE A 15 19.17 -56.17 21.66
N LYS A 16 18.17 -57.00 22.01
CA LYS A 16 16.75 -56.60 21.90
C LYS A 16 16.40 -55.37 22.75
N LYS A 17 16.94 -55.27 23.96
CA LYS A 17 16.71 -54.11 24.84
C LYS A 17 17.33 -52.82 24.26
N ILE A 18 18.53 -52.92 23.70
CA ILE A 18 19.21 -51.78 23.05
C ILE A 18 18.40 -51.28 21.86
N ILE A 19 17.92 -52.17 21.00
CA ILE A 19 17.08 -51.82 19.85
C ILE A 19 15.77 -51.14 20.31
N PHE A 20 15.14 -51.66 21.36
CA PHE A 20 13.91 -51.06 21.92
C PHE A 20 14.16 -49.65 22.46
N PHE A 21 15.27 -49.45 23.17
CA PHE A 21 15.65 -48.14 23.69
C PHE A 21 15.97 -47.14 22.56
N ALA A 22 16.67 -47.59 21.51
CA ALA A 22 16.97 -46.77 20.34
C ALA A 22 15.69 -46.36 19.60
N LEU A 23 14.72 -47.28 19.45
CA LEU A 23 13.43 -46.98 18.84
C LEU A 23 12.63 -45.96 19.66
N PHE A 24 12.65 -46.10 20.99
CA PHE A 24 11.97 -45.17 21.90
C PHE A 24 12.51 -43.74 21.76
N PHE A 25 13.84 -43.57 21.74
CA PHE A 25 14.45 -42.26 21.52
C PHE A 25 14.17 -41.69 20.12
N ALA A 26 14.14 -42.53 19.08
CA ALA A 26 13.82 -42.10 17.73
C ALA A 26 12.39 -41.51 17.65
N ILE A 27 11.41 -42.14 18.31
CA ILE A 27 10.02 -41.65 18.35
C ILE A 27 9.95 -40.29 19.06
N ILE A 28 10.65 -40.13 20.19
CA ILE A 28 10.69 -38.86 20.93
C ILE A 28 11.31 -37.75 20.06
N PHE A 29 12.41 -38.05 19.37
CA PHE A 29 13.09 -37.08 18.51
C PHE A 29 12.21 -36.65 17.31
N ILE A 30 11.51 -37.58 16.68
CA ILE A 30 10.56 -37.28 15.60
C ILE A 30 9.39 -36.44 16.12
N GLY A 31 8.85 -36.78 17.30
CA GLY A 31 7.79 -36.02 17.94
C GLY A 31 8.20 -34.57 18.24
N TYR A 32 9.39 -34.38 18.84
CA TYR A 32 9.92 -33.06 19.17
C TYR A 32 10.15 -32.19 17.91
N SER A 33 10.81 -32.75 16.89
CA SER A 33 11.08 -32.01 15.64
C SER A 33 9.81 -31.69 14.85
N SER A 34 8.76 -32.51 14.95
CA SER A 34 7.45 -32.22 14.35
C SER A 34 6.72 -31.10 15.10
N TYR A 35 6.77 -31.10 16.43
CA TYR A 35 6.18 -30.06 17.26
C TYR A 35 6.84 -28.69 17.03
N GLU A 36 8.17 -28.64 16.95
CA GLU A 36 8.93 -27.43 16.66
C GLU A 36 8.56 -26.86 15.27
N LYS A 37 8.48 -27.72 14.25
CA LYS A 37 8.02 -27.32 12.90
C LYS A 37 6.59 -26.77 12.89
N PHE A 38 5.70 -27.31 13.73
CA PHE A 38 4.33 -26.83 13.82
C PHE A 38 4.25 -25.44 14.48
N ASN A 39 4.99 -25.23 15.56
CA ASN A 39 5.06 -23.93 16.23
C ASN A 39 5.65 -22.84 15.32
N LEU A 40 6.75 -23.16 14.62
CA LEU A 40 7.37 -22.23 13.67
C LEU A 40 6.41 -21.84 12.54
N LYS A 41 5.60 -22.79 12.03
CA LYS A 41 4.57 -22.49 11.02
C LYS A 41 3.46 -21.59 11.58
N GLN A 42 3.01 -21.83 12.81
CA GLN A 42 2.01 -20.96 13.44
C GLN A 42 2.55 -19.54 13.67
N GLU A 43 3.81 -19.42 14.07
CA GLU A 43 4.45 -18.13 14.27
C GLU A 43 4.63 -17.38 12.95
N GLN A 44 5.05 -18.07 11.88
CA GLN A 44 5.10 -17.51 10.53
C GLN A 44 3.73 -17.00 10.05
N ILE A 45 2.66 -17.78 10.25
CA ILE A 45 1.30 -17.36 9.88
C ILE A 45 0.86 -16.11 10.65
N ARG A 46 1.21 -16.00 11.94
CA ARG A 46 0.90 -14.82 12.75
C ARG A 46 1.65 -13.58 12.25
N VAL A 47 2.94 -13.72 12.00
CA VAL A 47 3.79 -12.63 11.48
C VAL A 47 3.30 -12.18 10.10
N GLU A 48 2.95 -13.12 9.21
CA GLU A 48 2.37 -12.80 7.90
C GLU A 48 1.04 -12.06 8.01
N ALA A 49 0.17 -12.46 8.93
CA ALA A 49 -1.11 -11.79 9.19
C ALA A 49 -0.90 -10.37 9.74
N GLU A 50 0.04 -10.17 10.66
CA GLU A 50 0.40 -8.84 11.20
C GLU A 50 0.94 -7.92 10.09
N LEU A 51 1.85 -8.43 9.25
CA LEU A 51 2.39 -7.70 8.09
C LEU A 51 1.32 -7.39 7.04
N GLU A 52 0.32 -8.25 6.87
CA GLU A 52 -0.82 -7.97 5.99
C GLU A 52 -1.73 -6.88 6.54
N ILE A 53 -1.98 -6.88 7.86
CA ILE A 53 -2.72 -5.81 8.53
C ILE A 53 -2.01 -4.47 8.38
N GLU A 54 -0.69 -4.43 8.62
CA GLU A 54 0.12 -3.20 8.49
C GLU A 54 0.09 -2.66 7.05
N ARG A 55 0.33 -3.52 6.05
CA ARG A 55 0.23 -3.13 4.63
C ARG A 55 -1.17 -2.64 4.25
N ASN A 56 -2.22 -3.23 4.81
CA ASN A 56 -3.59 -2.79 4.55
C ASN A 56 -3.91 -1.45 5.24
N LEU A 57 -3.31 -1.18 6.40
CA LEU A 57 -3.42 0.13 7.05
C LEU A 57 -2.70 1.21 6.25
N GLU A 58 -1.47 0.95 5.80
CA GLU A 58 -0.70 1.88 4.95
C GLU A 58 -1.46 2.19 3.64
N LYS A 59 -2.00 1.16 2.97
CA LYS A 59 -2.82 1.36 1.77
C LYS A 59 -4.03 2.24 2.05
N LYS A 60 -4.75 1.99 3.14
CA LYS A 60 -5.90 2.81 3.54
C LYS A 60 -5.51 4.25 3.87
N GLN A 61 -4.34 4.48 4.44
CA GLN A 61 -3.83 5.82 4.70
C GLN A 61 -3.53 6.54 3.38
N LEU A 62 -2.80 5.89 2.46
CA LEU A 62 -2.52 6.42 1.13
C LEU A 62 -3.79 6.74 0.34
N GLU A 63 -4.80 5.86 0.37
CA GLU A 63 -6.09 6.10 -0.27
C GLU A 63 -6.82 7.30 0.31
N LYS A 64 -6.78 7.48 1.64
CA LYS A 64 -7.38 8.66 2.31
C LYS A 64 -6.66 9.94 1.92
N GLU A 65 -5.34 9.97 1.93
CA GLU A 65 -4.55 11.12 1.54
C GLU A 65 -4.84 11.52 0.09
N GLN A 66 -4.92 10.55 -0.82
CA GLN A 66 -5.30 10.80 -2.21
C GLN A 66 -6.70 11.40 -2.30
N LEU A 67 -7.69 10.84 -1.59
CA LEU A 67 -9.06 11.35 -1.58
C LEU A 67 -9.13 12.78 -1.02
N GLU A 68 -8.35 13.09 0.01
CA GLU A 68 -8.26 14.43 0.59
C GLU A 68 -7.70 15.43 -0.41
N ILE A 69 -6.60 15.08 -1.09
CA ILE A 69 -6.01 15.90 -2.16
C ILE A 69 -7.03 16.15 -3.28
N HIS A 70 -7.72 15.11 -3.75
CA HIS A 70 -8.76 15.23 -4.77
C HIS A 70 -9.88 16.18 -4.32
N THR A 71 -10.34 16.04 -3.08
CA THR A 71 -11.38 16.89 -2.50
C THR A 71 -10.94 18.35 -2.43
N ILE A 72 -9.68 18.60 -2.05
CA ILE A 72 -9.10 19.94 -2.02
C ILE A 72 -9.09 20.57 -3.41
N ILE A 73 -8.61 19.84 -4.43
CA ILE A 73 -8.52 20.32 -5.81
C ILE A 73 -9.91 20.62 -6.37
N LEU A 74 -10.88 19.73 -6.13
CA LEU A 74 -12.27 19.92 -6.54
C LEU A 74 -12.88 21.16 -5.90
N ALA A 75 -12.77 21.29 -4.58
CA ALA A 75 -13.29 22.45 -3.85
C ALA A 75 -12.63 23.75 -4.32
N GLU A 76 -11.33 23.71 -4.61
CA GLU A 76 -10.61 24.89 -5.10
C GLU A 76 -11.07 25.29 -6.50
N THR A 77 -11.19 24.31 -7.38
CA THR A 77 -11.67 24.51 -8.76
C THR A 77 -13.10 25.05 -8.74
N GLN A 78 -13.97 24.52 -7.89
CA GLN A 78 -15.33 25.00 -7.72
C GLN A 78 -15.37 26.47 -7.31
N ARG A 79 -14.59 26.88 -6.31
CA ARG A 79 -14.53 28.30 -5.90
C ARG A 79 -14.09 29.20 -7.05
N VAL A 80 -13.11 28.77 -7.85
CA VAL A 80 -12.68 29.54 -9.03
C VAL A 80 -13.83 29.68 -10.03
N VAL A 81 -14.56 28.60 -10.30
CA VAL A 81 -15.72 28.62 -11.21
C VAL A 81 -16.83 29.54 -10.69
N GLU A 82 -17.09 29.52 -9.38
CA GLU A 82 -18.05 30.42 -8.75
C GLU A 82 -17.63 31.89 -8.89
N LEU A 83 -16.34 32.20 -8.76
CA LEU A 83 -15.81 33.56 -8.90
C LEU A 83 -15.86 34.12 -10.33
N ILE A 84 -15.73 33.26 -11.34
CA ILE A 84 -15.73 33.66 -12.76
C ILE A 84 -17.10 33.48 -13.44
N ASP A 85 -18.11 33.04 -12.70
CA ASP A 85 -19.39 32.52 -13.18
C ASP A 85 -19.26 31.29 -14.09
N GLN A 86 -20.03 30.23 -13.79
CA GLN A 86 -20.08 29.00 -14.59
C GLN A 86 -20.38 29.24 -16.07
N LYS A 87 -21.19 30.26 -16.40
CA LYS A 87 -21.55 30.61 -17.79
C LYS A 87 -20.36 30.97 -18.68
N ASN A 88 -19.23 31.37 -18.08
CA ASN A 88 -18.01 31.79 -18.77
C ASN A 88 -17.00 30.66 -18.93
N VAL A 89 -17.23 29.51 -18.30
CA VAL A 89 -16.38 28.32 -18.38
C VAL A 89 -16.87 27.43 -19.51
N GLU A 90 -15.99 27.10 -20.46
CA GLU A 90 -16.28 26.12 -21.51
C GLU A 90 -15.87 24.72 -21.08
N ASP A 91 -14.70 24.58 -20.47
CA ASP A 91 -14.17 23.29 -20.02
C ASP A 91 -13.10 23.46 -18.93
N ILE A 92 -12.89 22.43 -18.12
CA ILE A 92 -11.83 22.36 -17.11
C ILE A 92 -11.16 21.00 -17.20
N ARG A 93 -9.85 21.01 -17.40
CA ARG A 93 -9.05 19.78 -17.57
C ARG A 93 -7.91 19.74 -16.59
N ILE A 94 -7.62 18.55 -16.06
CA ILE A 94 -6.39 18.30 -15.35
C ILE A 94 -5.43 17.62 -16.31
N PHE A 95 -4.27 18.24 -16.55
CA PHE A 95 -3.23 17.67 -17.39
C PHE A 95 -1.92 17.64 -16.62
N LYS A 96 -1.42 16.42 -16.36
CA LYS A 96 -0.26 16.19 -15.49
C LYS A 96 -0.49 16.86 -14.13
N ASN A 97 0.40 17.77 -13.73
CA ASN A 97 0.33 18.48 -12.46
C ASN A 97 -0.35 19.85 -12.58
N LYS A 98 -1.19 20.08 -13.60
CA LYS A 98 -1.78 21.41 -13.87
C LYS A 98 -3.28 21.31 -14.08
N VAL A 99 -4.01 22.30 -13.57
CA VAL A 99 -5.40 22.56 -13.93
C VAL A 99 -5.43 23.56 -15.07
N VAL A 100 -6.18 23.26 -16.10
CA VAL A 100 -6.38 24.05 -17.30
C VAL A 100 -7.84 24.48 -17.36
N TYR A 101 -8.08 25.78 -17.25
CA TYR A 101 -9.38 26.40 -17.43
C TYR A 101 -9.49 26.91 -18.87
N ILE A 102 -10.51 26.45 -19.59
CA ILE A 102 -10.85 26.93 -20.93
C ILE A 102 -12.10 27.81 -20.76
N LEU A 103 -11.93 29.10 -21.03
CA LEU A 103 -12.94 30.13 -20.76
C LEU A 103 -13.35 30.81 -22.06
N LYS A 104 -14.59 31.30 -22.08
CA LYS A 104 -15.13 32.10 -23.18
C LYS A 104 -14.28 33.34 -23.45
N PRO A 105 -14.24 33.82 -24.70
CA PRO A 105 -13.53 35.05 -25.02
C PRO A 105 -14.16 36.21 -24.25
N ASN A 106 -13.34 37.18 -23.84
CA ASN A 106 -13.73 38.35 -23.02
C ASN A 106 -14.21 38.05 -21.58
N THR A 107 -13.94 36.85 -21.06
CA THR A 107 -14.18 36.54 -19.64
C THR A 107 -13.28 37.38 -18.74
N ASN A 108 -13.83 37.92 -17.64
CA ASN A 108 -13.04 38.58 -16.60
C ASN A 108 -12.29 37.53 -15.78
N ILE A 109 -10.98 37.44 -15.96
CA ILE A 109 -10.11 36.51 -15.25
C ILE A 109 -9.39 37.14 -14.04
N SER A 110 -9.74 38.38 -13.66
CA SER A 110 -9.07 39.07 -12.54
C SER A 110 -9.20 38.30 -11.23
N ALA A 111 -10.28 37.55 -11.02
CA ALA A 111 -10.42 36.69 -9.85
C ALA A 111 -9.35 35.57 -9.81
N ILE A 112 -9.02 34.99 -10.97
CA ILE A 112 -7.98 33.96 -11.10
C ILE A 112 -6.59 34.59 -10.92
N GLU A 113 -6.37 35.76 -11.52
CA GLU A 113 -5.12 36.52 -11.40
C GLU A 113 -4.86 36.98 -9.96
N ILE A 114 -5.87 37.43 -9.21
CA ILE A 114 -5.72 37.79 -7.80
C ILE A 114 -5.40 36.56 -6.94
N ARG A 115 -6.06 35.45 -7.22
CA ARG A 115 -5.98 34.24 -6.40
C ARG A 115 -4.66 33.49 -6.55
N TYR A 116 -4.20 33.33 -7.79
CA TYR A 116 -2.98 32.57 -8.09
C TYR A 116 -1.80 33.48 -8.43
N GLY A 117 -2.02 34.77 -8.69
CA GLY A 117 -0.97 35.72 -9.01
C GLY A 117 -0.18 35.31 -10.26
N ALA A 118 1.13 35.47 -10.20
CA ALA A 118 2.06 35.08 -11.25
C ALA A 118 2.10 33.56 -11.54
N HIS A 119 1.47 32.73 -10.70
CA HIS A 119 1.40 31.29 -10.89
C HIS A 119 0.33 30.86 -11.89
N ALA A 120 -0.57 31.77 -12.30
CA ALA A 120 -1.52 31.53 -13.38
C ALA A 120 -0.90 31.93 -14.73
N LEU A 121 -0.68 30.96 -15.60
CA LEU A 121 -0.26 31.20 -16.97
C LEU A 121 -1.49 31.43 -17.84
N VAL A 122 -1.61 32.63 -18.42
CA VAL A 122 -2.77 33.03 -19.20
C VAL A 122 -2.40 33.15 -20.68
N LYS A 123 -3.14 32.46 -21.54
CA LYS A 123 -3.12 32.64 -22.99
C LYS A 123 -4.46 33.20 -23.46
N ARG A 124 -4.45 34.40 -24.02
CA ARG A 124 -5.65 35.05 -24.58
C ARG A 124 -5.67 34.87 -26.09
N SER A 125 -6.81 34.43 -26.63
CA SER A 125 -7.10 34.33 -28.06
C SER A 125 -8.45 34.96 -28.36
N PHE A 126 -8.75 35.19 -29.64
CA PHE A 126 -10.07 35.67 -30.07
C PHE A 126 -11.18 34.65 -29.82
N LYS A 127 -10.84 33.36 -29.77
CA LYS A 127 -11.80 32.28 -29.57
C LYS A 127 -12.01 31.94 -28.09
N GLU A 128 -10.95 31.93 -27.30
CA GLU A 128 -10.96 31.42 -25.93
C GLU A 128 -9.85 32.07 -25.09
N ILE A 129 -10.01 32.02 -23.77
CA ILE A 129 -8.96 32.32 -22.81
C ILE A 129 -8.59 31.01 -22.11
N VAL A 130 -7.32 30.62 -22.21
CA VAL A 130 -6.80 29.42 -21.54
C VAL A 130 -5.97 29.86 -20.34
N VAL A 131 -6.35 29.41 -19.15
CA VAL A 131 -5.59 29.65 -17.92
C VAL A 131 -5.06 28.35 -17.36
N VAL A 132 -3.77 28.30 -17.05
CA VAL A 132 -3.10 27.12 -16.53
C VAL A 132 -2.53 27.42 -15.16
N VAL A 133 -2.83 26.58 -14.18
CA VAL A 133 -2.36 26.71 -12.79
C VAL A 133 -1.78 25.38 -12.33
N ASP A 134 -0.59 25.41 -11.72
CA ASP A 134 0.03 24.23 -11.11
C ASP A 134 -0.73 23.76 -9.86
N LEU A 135 -0.97 22.45 -9.75
CA LEU A 135 -1.63 21.83 -8.61
C LEU A 135 -0.86 22.06 -7.31
N GLU A 136 0.46 22.11 -7.36
CA GLU A 136 1.29 22.46 -6.19
C GLU A 136 0.89 23.81 -5.60
N ASN A 137 0.58 24.80 -6.45
CA ASN A 137 0.19 26.13 -5.97
C ASN A 137 -1.25 26.15 -5.44
N ILE A 138 -2.12 25.28 -5.96
CA ILE A 138 -3.46 25.05 -5.42
C ILE A 138 -3.38 24.38 -4.02
N LEU A 139 -2.43 23.47 -3.82
CA LEU A 139 -2.27 22.72 -2.58
C LEU A 139 -1.52 23.48 -1.49
N LYS A 140 -0.54 24.33 -1.85
CA LYS A 140 0.28 25.12 -0.90
C LYS A 140 -0.53 26.01 0.03
N GLY A 141 -1.73 26.45 -0.37
CA GLY A 141 -2.60 27.28 0.48
C GLY A 141 -3.40 26.51 1.54
N LYS A 142 -3.31 25.17 1.62
CA LYS A 142 -4.11 24.34 2.53
C LYS A 142 -3.35 23.28 3.33
N LEU A 143 -2.07 23.05 3.03
CA LEU A 143 -1.23 22.04 3.68
C LEU A 143 -0.26 22.63 4.73
N GLU A 144 -0.48 23.89 5.15
CA GLU A 144 0.15 24.46 6.35
C GLU A 144 -0.60 24.08 7.63
#